data_AF-A0A970FSQ4-F1
#
_entry.id   AF-A0A970FSQ4-F1
#
_cell.length_a   1.000
_cell.length_b   1.000
_cell.length_c   1.000
_cell.angle_alpha   90.00
_cell.angle_beta   90.00
_cell.angle_gamma   90.00
#
_symmetry.space_group_name_H-M   'P 1'
#
loop_
_entity.id
_entity.type
_entity.pdbx_description
1 polymer ?
#
loop_
_entity_poly.entity_id
_entity_poly.type
_entity_poly.pdbx_seq_one_letter_code
_entity_poly.pdbx_strand_id
1 'polypeptide(L)'
;MNLLKHYTGGYGCSKVAGGEDATLMQLKLDFLRLQTGTNWQGSSGGYEIALVIMGGRITLQAGDFSCANIGKRKHVFDGKPYVVYLPVDQDYTISCLENCEIAICGAACTEKLQPFLVTPDDIPLGVAGVLNWKRDLYNLIDERFATSRLCIGEAFNHPGNWSSYPPHKHDRSDLPIEGVMQEIYFFRYNLPQGFGFQSVYTDDGSINETYRVMSNDAVEVPRGYHPYVCAPGYYGYMLWLMAGEKRGFYRRTAPEHAWIDALEVVEKKAHP
;
A
#
# COMPACT_ATOMS: atom_id res chain seq x y z
N MET A 1 -14.23 16.48 3.70
CA MET A 1 -14.35 15.00 3.78
C MET A 1 -13.18 14.53 4.61
N ASN A 2 -13.36 13.69 5.65
CA ASN A 2 -12.21 13.26 6.46
C ASN A 2 -11.57 12.00 5.87
N LEU A 3 -10.42 12.17 5.23
CA LEU A 3 -9.68 11.11 4.55
C LEU A 3 -8.74 10.34 5.50
N LEU A 4 -8.43 10.90 6.67
CA LEU A 4 -7.56 10.28 7.66
C LEU A 4 -8.31 9.23 8.48
N LYS A 5 -7.76 8.02 8.53
CA LYS A 5 -8.22 6.88 9.34
C LYS A 5 -7.11 6.45 10.29
N HIS A 6 -7.48 5.70 11.33
CA HIS A 6 -6.53 5.21 12.33
C HIS A 6 -6.79 3.74 12.66
N TYR A 7 -5.74 2.93 12.64
CA TYR A 7 -5.75 1.54 13.07
C TYR A 7 -5.37 1.43 14.55
N THR A 8 -6.23 0.84 15.37
CA THR A 8 -6.04 0.77 16.83
C THR A 8 -5.11 -0.34 17.30
N GLY A 9 -4.69 -1.28 16.44
CA GLY A 9 -3.79 -2.36 16.82
C GLY A 9 -4.44 -3.52 17.59
N GLY A 10 -5.78 -3.62 17.63
CA GLY A 10 -6.48 -4.69 18.34
C GLY A 10 -6.22 -6.09 17.76
N TYR A 11 -6.30 -7.13 18.59
CA TYR A 11 -6.31 -8.52 18.14
C TYR A 11 -7.61 -8.85 17.39
N GLY A 12 -7.53 -9.77 16.43
CA GLY A 12 -8.60 -10.07 15.48
C GLY A 12 -8.52 -9.19 14.23
N CYS A 13 -9.61 -9.16 13.47
CA CYS A 13 -9.70 -8.36 12.24
C CYS A 13 -10.28 -6.97 12.55
N SER A 14 -9.63 -5.93 12.05
CA SER A 14 -10.03 -4.53 12.17
C SER A 14 -10.18 -3.92 10.78
N LYS A 15 -11.35 -3.33 10.50
CA LYS A 15 -11.56 -2.54 9.29
C LYS A 15 -10.94 -1.16 9.47
N VAL A 16 -10.13 -0.69 8.51
CA VAL A 16 -9.36 0.57 8.67
C VAL A 16 -9.76 1.63 7.65
N ALA A 17 -9.73 1.30 6.36
CA ALA A 17 -10.03 2.26 5.29
C ALA A 17 -10.74 1.57 4.11
N GLY A 18 -11.57 2.33 3.40
CA GLY A 18 -12.33 1.85 2.26
C GLY A 18 -13.41 0.81 2.59
N GLY A 19 -13.88 0.11 1.57
CA GLY A 19 -14.97 -0.86 1.64
C GLY A 19 -16.36 -0.27 1.34
N GLU A 20 -17.39 -1.10 1.55
CA GLU A 20 -18.78 -0.68 1.35
C GLU A 20 -19.11 0.54 2.23
N ASP A 21 -19.83 1.51 1.64
CA ASP A 21 -20.21 2.79 2.26
C ASP A 21 -19.05 3.73 2.66
N ALA A 22 -17.82 3.44 2.23
CA ALA A 22 -16.65 4.30 2.45
C ALA A 22 -16.41 5.29 1.30
N THR A 23 -15.46 6.21 1.51
CA THR A 23 -15.00 7.14 0.45
C THR A 23 -14.41 6.38 -0.74
N LEU A 24 -13.81 5.21 -0.48
CA LEU A 24 -13.25 4.32 -1.48
C LEU A 24 -14.05 3.01 -1.51
N MET A 25 -15.05 2.94 -2.41
CA MET A 25 -15.91 1.76 -2.51
C MET A 25 -15.25 0.57 -3.21
N GLN A 26 -14.19 0.79 -4.00
CA GLN A 26 -13.56 -0.29 -4.78
C GLN A 26 -12.34 -0.88 -4.08
N LEU A 27 -11.83 -0.23 -3.03
CA LEU A 27 -10.58 -0.56 -2.37
C LEU A 27 -10.84 -0.67 -0.88
N LYS A 28 -10.20 -1.61 -0.19
CA LYS A 28 -10.25 -1.72 1.27
C LYS A 28 -8.88 -2.05 1.84
N LEU A 29 -8.66 -1.58 3.06
CA LEU A 29 -7.54 -1.93 3.90
C LEU A 29 -8.07 -2.33 5.27
N ASP A 30 -7.89 -3.61 5.59
CA ASP A 30 -8.16 -4.18 6.91
C ASP A 30 -6.85 -4.71 7.51
N PHE A 31 -6.83 -4.92 8.82
CA PHE A 31 -5.69 -5.53 9.52
C PHE A 31 -6.14 -6.72 10.36
N LEU A 32 -5.40 -7.81 10.26
CA LEU A 32 -5.56 -9.00 11.09
C LEU A 32 -4.35 -9.15 12.00
N ARG A 33 -4.59 -9.12 13.31
CA ARG A 33 -3.56 -9.35 14.33
C ARG A 33 -3.87 -10.60 15.14
N LEU A 34 -2.96 -11.55 15.19
CA LEU A 34 -3.15 -12.85 15.84
C LEU A 34 -2.06 -13.14 16.87
N GLN A 35 -2.41 -14.00 17.83
CA GLN A 35 -1.46 -14.54 18.80
C GLN A 35 -0.96 -15.90 18.34
N THR A 36 0.28 -16.24 18.72
CA THR A 36 0.83 -17.57 18.46
C THR A 36 -0.12 -18.67 18.90
N GLY A 37 -0.32 -19.67 18.05
CA GLY A 37 -1.17 -20.83 18.31
C GLY A 37 -2.66 -20.61 18.02
N THR A 38 -3.09 -19.40 17.64
CA THR A 38 -4.48 -19.17 17.24
C THR A 38 -4.68 -19.42 15.75
N ASN A 39 -5.90 -19.82 15.40
CA ASN A 39 -6.36 -19.91 14.01
C ASN A 39 -7.35 -18.79 13.71
N TRP A 40 -7.36 -18.33 12.47
CA TRP A 40 -8.36 -17.40 11.94
C TRP A 40 -8.99 -17.98 10.69
N GLN A 41 -10.30 -17.86 10.57
CA GLN A 41 -11.05 -18.19 9.36
C GLN A 41 -11.53 -16.89 8.72
N GLY A 42 -11.32 -16.76 7.42
CA GLY A 42 -11.75 -15.60 6.65
C GLY A 42 -12.25 -16.00 5.27
N SER A 43 -12.86 -15.03 4.59
CA SER A 43 -13.29 -15.17 3.21
C SER A 43 -12.94 -13.90 2.45
N SER A 44 -12.52 -14.04 1.19
CA SER A 44 -12.30 -12.91 0.29
C SER A 44 -13.62 -12.30 -0.21
N GLY A 45 -14.71 -13.09 -0.24
CA GLY A 45 -16.03 -12.65 -0.71
C GLY A 45 -15.96 -12.00 -2.09
N GLY A 46 -16.69 -10.89 -2.28
CA GLY A 46 -16.68 -10.11 -3.53
C GLY A 46 -15.40 -9.28 -3.79
N TYR A 47 -14.29 -9.58 -3.10
CA TYR A 47 -13.01 -8.91 -3.28
C TYR A 47 -11.94 -9.91 -3.71
N GLU A 48 -11.05 -9.50 -4.62
CA GLU A 48 -9.70 -10.06 -4.60
C GLU A 48 -8.95 -9.48 -3.40
N ILE A 49 -8.10 -10.28 -2.75
CA ILE A 49 -7.32 -9.81 -1.61
C ILE A 49 -5.85 -10.22 -1.71
N ALA A 50 -4.98 -9.36 -1.20
CA ALA A 50 -3.58 -9.65 -0.93
C ALA A 50 -3.32 -9.51 0.56
N LEU A 51 -2.83 -10.59 1.17
CA LEU A 51 -2.45 -10.67 2.56
C LEU A 51 -0.96 -10.35 2.68
N VAL A 52 -0.63 -9.10 3.03
CA VAL A 52 0.75 -8.66 3.24
C VAL A 52 1.14 -8.96 4.68
N ILE A 53 2.12 -9.85 4.88
CA ILE A 53 2.58 -10.22 6.23
C ILE A 53 3.50 -9.11 6.76
N MET A 54 2.94 -8.23 7.59
CA MET A 54 3.61 -7.04 8.15
C MET A 54 4.66 -7.42 9.18
N GLY A 55 4.41 -8.50 9.92
CA GLY A 55 5.35 -9.12 10.83
C GLY A 55 4.84 -10.45 11.35
N GLY A 56 5.75 -11.28 11.84
CA GLY A 56 5.44 -12.61 12.39
C GLY A 56 5.41 -13.71 11.32
N ARG A 57 4.77 -14.83 11.66
CA ARG A 57 4.84 -16.05 10.84
C ARG A 57 3.56 -16.85 10.88
N ILE A 58 3.13 -17.34 9.72
CA ILE A 58 1.87 -18.05 9.55
C ILE A 58 2.00 -19.27 8.63
N THR A 59 0.99 -20.12 8.68
CA THR A 59 0.62 -21.04 7.60
C THR A 59 -0.77 -20.67 7.11
N LEU A 60 -0.98 -20.68 5.79
CA LEU A 60 -2.27 -20.39 5.16
C LEU A 60 -2.76 -21.58 4.35
N GLN A 61 -4.07 -21.88 4.45
CA GLN A 61 -4.80 -22.85 3.64
C GLN A 61 -5.99 -22.19 2.97
N ALA A 62 -6.19 -22.39 1.67
CA ALA A 62 -7.32 -21.87 0.89
C ALA A 62 -7.71 -22.87 -0.21
N GLY A 63 -8.74 -23.69 0.03
CA GLY A 63 -9.06 -24.81 -0.87
C GLY A 63 -7.88 -25.77 -1.03
N ASP A 64 -7.44 -26.03 -2.26
CA ASP A 64 -6.26 -26.85 -2.57
C ASP A 64 -4.93 -26.08 -2.50
N PHE A 65 -4.99 -24.75 -2.40
CA PHE A 65 -3.81 -23.90 -2.30
C PHE A 65 -3.37 -23.79 -0.83
N SER A 66 -2.06 -23.96 -0.57
CA SER A 66 -1.49 -23.82 0.77
C SER A 66 -0.11 -23.21 0.74
N CYS A 67 0.23 -22.47 1.80
CA CYS A 67 1.53 -21.86 2.01
C CYS A 67 1.94 -22.07 3.46
N ALA A 68 2.92 -22.94 3.70
CA ALA A 68 3.37 -23.25 5.05
C ALA A 68 4.56 -22.38 5.48
N ASN A 69 4.58 -21.98 6.75
CA ASN A 69 5.74 -21.33 7.39
C ASN A 69 6.23 -20.08 6.63
N ILE A 70 5.30 -19.22 6.22
CA ILE A 70 5.57 -17.95 5.53
C ILE A 70 5.58 -16.77 6.51
N GLY A 71 6.35 -15.75 6.21
CA GLY A 71 6.67 -14.66 7.14
C GLY A 71 8.08 -14.80 7.73
N LYS A 72 8.78 -13.68 7.89
CA LYS A 72 10.19 -13.66 8.36
C LYS A 72 10.55 -12.38 9.10
N ARG A 73 10.08 -11.24 8.61
CA ARG A 73 10.32 -9.94 9.25
C ARG A 73 9.55 -9.85 10.58
N LYS A 74 10.15 -9.26 11.62
CA LYS A 74 9.45 -9.04 12.90
C LYS A 74 8.50 -7.84 12.81
N HIS A 75 8.88 -6.85 12.02
CA HIS A 75 8.09 -5.68 11.65
C HIS A 75 8.53 -5.14 10.28
N VAL A 76 7.84 -4.12 9.78
CA VAL A 76 8.04 -3.57 8.42
C VAL A 76 9.46 -3.10 8.12
N PHE A 77 10.25 -2.69 9.12
CA PHE A 77 11.64 -2.26 8.95
C PHE A 77 12.68 -3.42 8.95
N ASP A 78 12.25 -4.67 9.14
CA ASP A 78 13.13 -5.86 9.22
C ASP A 78 13.20 -6.65 7.91
N GLY A 79 13.07 -5.95 6.78
CA GLY A 79 13.17 -6.53 5.43
C GLY A 79 11.82 -6.73 4.73
N LYS A 80 11.88 -7.48 3.63
CA LYS A 80 10.76 -7.64 2.68
C LYS A 80 9.67 -8.58 3.22
N PRO A 81 8.39 -8.35 2.87
CA PRO A 81 7.28 -9.20 3.27
C PRO A 81 7.21 -10.50 2.45
N TYR A 82 6.39 -11.42 2.96
CA TYR A 82 5.67 -12.38 2.13
C TYR A 82 4.27 -11.82 1.84
N VAL A 83 3.73 -12.10 0.66
CA VAL A 83 2.36 -11.70 0.28
C VAL A 83 1.61 -12.90 -0.30
N VAL A 84 0.39 -13.14 0.16
CA VAL A 84 -0.48 -14.17 -0.42
C VAL A 84 -1.63 -13.49 -1.13
N TYR A 85 -1.79 -13.75 -2.42
CA TYR A 85 -2.97 -13.34 -3.18
C TYR A 85 -4.03 -14.43 -3.14
N LEU A 86 -5.28 -14.02 -2.90
CA LEU A 86 -6.47 -14.87 -2.96
C LEU A 86 -7.52 -14.21 -3.87
N PRO A 87 -8.13 -14.96 -4.80
CA PRO A 87 -9.17 -14.44 -5.68
C PRO A 87 -10.49 -14.24 -4.92
N VAL A 88 -11.50 -13.71 -5.61
CA VAL A 88 -12.89 -13.64 -5.10
C VAL A 88 -13.44 -15.02 -4.72
N ASP A 89 -14.40 -15.02 -3.80
CA ASP A 89 -15.10 -16.20 -3.30
C ASP A 89 -14.14 -17.33 -2.88
N GLN A 90 -13.15 -16.97 -2.07
CA GLN A 90 -12.13 -17.86 -1.54
C GLN A 90 -12.16 -17.82 0.00
N ASP A 91 -12.61 -18.91 0.60
CA ASP A 91 -12.45 -19.14 2.03
C ASP A 91 -11.01 -19.57 2.32
N TYR A 92 -10.48 -19.11 3.45
CA TYR A 92 -9.12 -19.40 3.87
C TYR A 92 -9.02 -19.52 5.40
N THR A 93 -8.03 -20.28 5.84
CA THR A 93 -7.64 -20.42 7.25
C THR A 93 -6.19 -20.02 7.41
N ILE A 94 -5.90 -19.21 8.43
CA ILE A 94 -4.57 -18.81 8.84
C ILE A 94 -4.27 -19.45 10.20
N SER A 95 -3.18 -20.20 10.28
CA SER A 95 -2.59 -20.67 11.54
C SER A 95 -1.41 -19.79 11.92
N CYS A 96 -1.50 -19.13 13.07
CA CYS A 96 -0.47 -18.22 13.56
C CYS A 96 0.65 -19.00 14.26
N LEU A 97 1.85 -19.01 13.68
CA LEU A 97 3.02 -19.70 14.23
C LEU A 97 3.83 -18.80 15.17
N GLU A 98 3.86 -17.50 14.87
CA GLU A 98 4.44 -16.44 15.69
C GLU A 98 3.50 -15.24 15.61
N ASN A 99 3.25 -14.55 16.74
CA ASN A 99 2.43 -13.32 16.81
C ASN A 99 2.57 -12.48 15.53
N CYS A 100 1.47 -12.34 14.78
CA CYS A 100 1.52 -11.76 13.46
C CYS A 100 0.59 -10.56 13.32
N GLU A 101 0.98 -9.65 12.43
CA GLU A 101 0.13 -8.58 11.91
C GLU A 101 0.13 -8.70 10.38
N ILE A 102 -1.06 -8.71 9.80
CA ILE A 102 -1.28 -8.93 8.36
C ILE A 102 -2.16 -7.79 7.87
N ALA A 103 -1.69 -7.06 6.85
CA ALA A 103 -2.54 -6.12 6.12
C ALA A 103 -3.33 -6.90 5.07
N ILE A 104 -4.65 -6.72 5.06
CA ILE A 104 -5.56 -7.30 4.08
C ILE A 104 -5.90 -6.19 3.09
N CYS A 105 -5.18 -6.15 1.98
CA CYS A 105 -5.40 -5.22 0.89
C CYS A 105 -6.42 -5.83 -0.06
N GLY A 106 -7.58 -5.21 -0.26
CA GLY A 106 -8.64 -5.79 -1.10
C GLY A 106 -9.14 -4.85 -2.16
N ALA A 107 -9.52 -5.39 -3.31
CA ALA A 107 -10.26 -4.65 -4.35
C ALA A 107 -11.53 -5.40 -4.75
N ALA A 108 -12.65 -4.69 -4.86
CA ALA A 108 -13.90 -5.29 -5.32
C ALA A 108 -13.76 -5.67 -6.79
N CYS A 109 -14.02 -6.92 -7.15
CA CYS A 109 -13.97 -7.40 -8.53
C CYS A 109 -14.89 -8.62 -8.72
N THR A 110 -15.08 -9.05 -9.96
CA THR A 110 -15.90 -10.23 -10.31
C THR A 110 -15.08 -11.35 -10.94
N GLU A 111 -13.82 -11.09 -11.26
CA GLU A 111 -12.93 -12.02 -11.94
C GLU A 111 -12.29 -12.99 -10.93
N LYS A 112 -12.50 -14.28 -11.16
CA LYS A 112 -11.90 -15.33 -10.32
C LYS A 112 -10.59 -15.83 -10.92
N LEU A 113 -9.48 -15.27 -10.42
CA LEU A 113 -8.12 -15.66 -10.77
C LEU A 113 -7.63 -16.83 -9.90
N GLN A 114 -6.34 -17.18 -10.01
CA GLN A 114 -5.71 -18.22 -9.22
C GLN A 114 -4.95 -17.63 -8.01
N PRO A 115 -4.99 -18.27 -6.83
CA PRO A 115 -4.19 -17.84 -5.69
C PRO A 115 -2.69 -18.06 -5.95
N PHE A 116 -1.85 -17.22 -5.37
CA PHE A 116 -0.39 -17.36 -5.48
C PHE A 116 0.34 -16.75 -4.27
N LEU A 117 1.60 -17.15 -4.10
CA LEU A 117 2.51 -16.62 -3.09
C LEU A 117 3.56 -15.73 -3.76
N VAL A 118 3.79 -14.56 -3.19
CA VAL A 118 4.96 -13.71 -3.46
C VAL A 118 5.91 -13.83 -2.29
N THR A 119 7.15 -14.21 -2.58
CA THR A 119 8.22 -14.34 -1.59
C THR A 119 9.12 -13.11 -1.60
N PRO A 120 9.94 -12.90 -0.54
CA PRO A 120 10.95 -11.83 -0.52
C PRO A 120 11.90 -11.79 -1.73
N ASP A 121 12.15 -12.93 -2.37
CA ASP A 121 13.06 -13.04 -3.52
C ASP A 121 12.41 -12.54 -4.83
N ASP A 122 11.08 -12.58 -4.90
CA ASP A 122 10.29 -12.06 -6.04
C ASP A 122 10.17 -10.53 -6.05
N ILE A 123 10.62 -9.87 -4.97
CA ILE A 123 10.41 -8.44 -4.72
C ILE A 123 11.76 -7.71 -4.82
N PRO A 124 12.18 -7.23 -6.00
CA PRO A 124 13.42 -6.49 -6.14
C PRO A 124 13.34 -5.12 -5.44
N LEU A 125 14.48 -4.62 -4.96
CA LEU A 125 14.60 -3.24 -4.50
C LEU A 125 14.52 -2.31 -5.71
N GLY A 126 13.59 -1.36 -5.66
CA GLY A 126 13.56 -0.20 -6.53
C GLY A 126 14.02 1.05 -5.79
N VAL A 127 14.56 2.02 -6.52
CA VAL A 127 14.84 3.37 -6.02
C VAL A 127 14.13 4.36 -6.93
N ALA A 128 13.34 5.26 -6.34
CA ALA A 128 12.68 6.34 -7.08
C ALA A 128 13.13 7.69 -6.55
N GLY A 129 13.11 8.70 -7.42
CA GLY A 129 13.50 10.06 -7.08
C GLY A 129 15.00 10.26 -6.95
N VAL A 130 15.35 11.52 -6.73
CA VAL A 130 16.71 12.01 -6.45
C VAL A 130 16.63 13.04 -5.32
N LEU A 131 17.79 13.53 -4.86
CA LEU A 131 17.87 14.57 -3.83
C LEU A 131 16.95 14.25 -2.63
N ASN A 132 16.15 15.21 -2.19
CA ASN A 132 15.23 15.05 -1.06
C ASN A 132 13.87 14.42 -1.43
N TRP A 133 13.68 13.87 -2.63
CA TRP A 133 12.55 12.98 -2.97
C TRP A 133 13.00 11.56 -3.33
N LYS A 134 14.25 11.21 -3.02
CA LYS A 134 14.78 9.86 -3.12
C LYS A 134 14.15 8.95 -2.06
N ARG A 135 13.72 7.76 -2.48
CA ARG A 135 13.14 6.72 -1.62
C ARG A 135 13.44 5.31 -2.14
N ASP A 136 13.46 4.36 -1.22
CA ASP A 136 13.44 2.94 -1.55
C ASP A 136 11.99 2.47 -1.73
N LEU A 137 11.74 1.59 -2.69
CA LEU A 137 10.42 1.02 -2.94
C LEU A 137 10.48 -0.45 -3.29
N TYR A 138 9.40 -1.14 -2.95
CA TYR A 138 9.19 -2.55 -3.24
C TYR A 138 7.79 -2.73 -3.79
N ASN A 139 7.68 -3.00 -5.10
CA ASN A 139 6.40 -3.36 -5.69
C ASN A 139 6.08 -4.81 -5.30
N LEU A 140 5.05 -4.97 -4.47
CA LEU A 140 4.60 -6.25 -3.94
C LEU A 140 3.68 -6.96 -4.93
N ILE A 141 2.76 -6.20 -5.53
CA ILE A 141 1.86 -6.64 -6.59
C ILE A 141 1.89 -5.56 -7.68
N ASP A 142 2.44 -5.91 -8.84
CA ASP A 142 2.45 -5.09 -10.04
C ASP A 142 2.14 -5.99 -11.25
N GLU A 143 2.36 -5.50 -12.47
CA GLU A 143 2.04 -6.19 -13.73
C GLU A 143 2.70 -7.58 -13.89
N ARG A 144 3.70 -7.92 -13.08
CA ARG A 144 4.31 -9.27 -13.06
C ARG A 144 3.36 -10.33 -12.50
N PHE A 145 2.35 -9.93 -11.74
CA PHE A 145 1.42 -10.84 -11.06
C PHE A 145 0.01 -10.74 -11.65
N ALA A 146 -0.69 -11.88 -11.72
CA ALA A 146 -2.04 -11.96 -12.25
C ALA A 146 -3.08 -11.62 -11.16
N THR A 147 -3.35 -10.32 -10.99
CA THR A 147 -4.46 -9.77 -10.18
C THR A 147 -5.47 -9.06 -11.09
N SER A 148 -6.69 -8.81 -10.62
CA SER A 148 -7.72 -8.16 -11.46
C SER A 148 -7.52 -6.64 -11.52
N ARG A 149 -7.42 -6.00 -10.36
CA ARG A 149 -7.42 -4.55 -10.15
C ARG A 149 -6.32 -4.06 -9.21
N LEU A 150 -5.86 -4.89 -8.28
CA LEU A 150 -4.88 -4.52 -7.25
C LEU A 150 -3.48 -4.25 -7.81
N CYS A 151 -2.91 -3.12 -7.40
CA CYS A 151 -1.46 -2.84 -7.37
C CYS A 151 -1.07 -2.49 -5.92
N ILE A 152 0.04 -3.01 -5.42
CA ILE A 152 0.46 -2.83 -4.02
C ILE A 152 1.96 -2.65 -3.96
N GLY A 153 2.43 -1.75 -3.10
CA GLY A 153 3.84 -1.65 -2.77
C GLY A 153 4.11 -1.06 -1.41
N GLU A 154 5.37 -1.18 -1.01
CA GLU A 154 5.92 -0.53 0.17
C GLU A 154 6.93 0.51 -0.29
N ALA A 155 6.96 1.67 0.38
CA ALA A 155 8.02 2.65 0.17
C ALA A 155 8.59 3.10 1.52
N PHE A 156 9.89 3.35 1.53
CA PHE A 156 10.63 3.75 2.71
C PHE A 156 11.22 5.14 2.49
N ASN A 157 10.79 6.07 3.34
CA ASN A 157 11.19 7.47 3.30
C ASN A 157 12.33 7.72 4.27
N HIS A 158 13.46 8.18 3.74
CA HIS A 158 14.54 8.72 4.55
C HIS A 158 14.10 9.98 5.32
N PRO A 159 14.76 10.30 6.45
CA PRO A 159 14.42 11.47 7.25
C PRO A 159 14.38 12.77 6.44
N GLY A 160 13.24 13.48 6.48
CA GLY A 160 13.04 14.73 5.75
C GLY A 160 12.76 14.60 4.25
N ASN A 161 12.75 13.37 3.70
CA ASN A 161 12.51 13.15 2.28
C ASN A 161 11.02 13.08 1.94
N TRP A 162 10.72 13.51 0.72
CA TRP A 162 9.41 13.46 0.08
C TRP A 162 9.20 12.15 -0.68
N SER A 163 7.94 11.68 -0.70
CA SER A 163 7.43 10.62 -1.57
C SER A 163 6.16 11.08 -2.25
N SER A 164 5.73 10.29 -3.23
CA SER A 164 4.64 10.67 -4.14
C SER A 164 4.88 12.07 -4.71
N TYR A 165 6.16 12.36 -4.99
CA TYR A 165 6.70 13.65 -5.41
C TYR A 165 7.54 13.47 -6.69
N PRO A 166 7.42 14.36 -7.70
CA PRO A 166 6.53 15.52 -7.74
C PRO A 166 5.04 15.13 -7.60
N PRO A 167 4.18 16.04 -7.08
CA PRO A 167 2.79 15.72 -6.82
C PRO A 167 2.14 15.20 -8.09
N HIS A 168 1.42 14.09 -8.01
CA HIS A 168 0.78 13.47 -9.17
C HIS A 168 -0.60 12.94 -8.80
N LYS A 169 -1.44 12.74 -9.82
CA LYS A 169 -2.80 12.21 -9.68
C LYS A 169 -3.07 11.11 -10.70
N HIS A 170 -4.08 10.30 -10.39
CA HIS A 170 -4.58 9.19 -11.21
C HIS A 170 -6.11 9.13 -11.08
N ASP A 171 -6.77 10.22 -11.51
CA ASP A 171 -8.21 10.43 -11.33
C ASP A 171 -8.99 10.71 -12.63
N ARG A 172 -8.34 10.63 -13.79
CA ARG A 172 -8.97 10.77 -15.12
C ARG A 172 -8.72 9.57 -16.01
N SER A 173 -9.71 9.24 -16.82
CA SER A 173 -9.59 8.22 -17.87
C SER A 173 -8.96 8.85 -19.11
N ASP A 174 -7.63 8.86 -19.17
CA ASP A 174 -6.82 9.51 -20.22
C ASP A 174 -5.56 8.68 -20.53
N LEU A 175 -5.76 7.39 -20.77
CA LEU A 175 -4.67 6.45 -21.03
C LEU A 175 -4.00 6.71 -22.39
N PRO A 176 -2.67 6.50 -22.49
CA PRO A 176 -1.78 5.89 -21.49
C PRO A 176 -1.19 6.89 -20.47
N ILE A 177 -1.64 8.16 -20.45
CA ILE A 177 -1.03 9.19 -19.61
C ILE A 177 -1.52 9.07 -18.16
N GLU A 178 -2.84 8.95 -18.00
CA GLU A 178 -3.49 8.90 -16.69
C GLU A 178 -4.58 7.83 -16.67
N GLY A 179 -4.61 7.05 -15.59
CA GLY A 179 -5.67 6.08 -15.32
C GLY A 179 -6.50 6.53 -14.12
N VAL A 180 -7.67 5.93 -13.93
CA VAL A 180 -8.51 6.13 -12.73
C VAL A 180 -8.18 5.02 -11.73
N MET A 181 -7.47 5.38 -10.67
CA MET A 181 -7.08 4.47 -9.59
C MET A 181 -7.44 5.10 -8.24
N GLN A 182 -8.14 4.38 -7.39
CA GLN A 182 -8.25 4.76 -5.97
C GLN A 182 -6.98 4.34 -5.26
N GLU A 183 -6.54 5.09 -4.25
CA GLU A 183 -5.32 4.75 -3.50
C GLU A 183 -5.53 4.91 -1.99
N ILE A 184 -4.90 4.05 -1.19
CA ILE A 184 -4.78 4.19 0.26
C ILE A 184 -3.30 4.17 0.61
N TYR A 185 -2.89 5.06 1.51
CA TYR A 185 -1.58 5.04 2.16
C TYR A 185 -1.73 4.64 3.62
N PHE A 186 -0.82 3.82 4.14
CA PHE A 186 -0.78 3.46 5.55
C PHE A 186 0.64 3.58 6.11
N PHE A 187 0.76 4.21 7.28
CA PHE A 187 2.05 4.67 7.79
C PHE A 187 2.57 3.91 9.01
N ARG A 188 3.90 3.73 9.05
CA ARG A 188 4.68 3.33 10.21
C ARG A 188 5.93 4.19 10.30
N TYR A 189 6.43 4.39 11.51
CA TYR A 189 7.69 5.05 11.77
C TYR A 189 8.56 4.18 12.66
N ASN A 190 9.89 4.29 12.49
CA ASN A 190 10.85 3.53 13.27
C ASN A 190 10.83 3.89 14.78
N LEU A 191 10.31 5.07 15.15
CA LEU A 191 10.13 5.51 16.53
C LEU A 191 8.65 5.80 16.82
N PRO A 192 8.16 5.54 18.05
CA PRO A 192 6.74 5.69 18.39
C PRO A 192 6.16 7.10 18.15
N GLN A 193 6.95 8.14 18.40
CA GLN A 193 6.56 9.54 18.20
C GLN A 193 6.80 10.06 16.78
N GLY A 194 7.27 9.20 15.86
CA GLY A 194 7.51 9.57 14.48
C GLY A 194 6.23 10.00 13.75
N PHE A 195 6.39 10.92 12.81
CA PHE A 195 5.29 11.46 12.04
C PHE A 195 5.76 11.99 10.68
N GLY A 196 4.80 12.37 9.84
CA GLY A 196 5.00 13.04 8.57
C GLY A 196 3.78 13.87 8.22
N PHE A 197 3.76 14.43 7.01
CA PHE A 197 2.61 15.17 6.48
C PHE A 197 2.24 14.63 5.12
N GLN A 198 0.95 14.38 4.91
CA GLN A 198 0.39 14.05 3.60
C GLN A 198 -0.66 15.09 3.24
N SER A 199 -0.53 15.67 2.06
CA SER A 199 -1.55 16.54 1.47
C SER A 199 -2.37 15.75 0.46
N VAL A 200 -3.67 16.03 0.35
CA VAL A 200 -4.53 15.56 -0.74
C VAL A 200 -5.26 16.77 -1.29
N TYR A 201 -5.06 17.11 -2.56
CA TYR A 201 -5.65 18.31 -3.15
C TYR A 201 -5.99 18.15 -4.63
N THR A 202 -6.99 18.89 -5.12
CA THR A 202 -7.45 18.84 -6.51
C THR A 202 -7.30 20.19 -7.20
N ASP A 203 -7.22 20.20 -8.53
CA ASP A 203 -7.09 21.44 -9.33
C ASP A 203 -8.20 22.47 -9.01
N ASP A 204 -9.41 21.98 -8.75
CA ASP A 204 -10.60 22.79 -8.45
C ASP A 204 -10.75 23.17 -6.97
N GLY A 205 -9.82 22.73 -6.11
CA GLY A 205 -9.83 22.97 -4.67
C GLY A 205 -10.95 22.28 -3.88
N SER A 206 -11.75 21.42 -4.53
CA SER A 206 -12.84 20.69 -3.86
C SER A 206 -12.35 19.64 -2.85
N ILE A 207 -11.10 19.19 -2.98
CA ILE A 207 -10.31 18.59 -1.91
C ILE A 207 -9.07 19.48 -1.72
N ASN A 208 -8.78 19.85 -0.48
CA ASN A 208 -7.58 20.59 -0.10
C ASN A 208 -7.27 20.34 1.39
N GLU A 209 -6.83 19.13 1.68
CA GLU A 209 -6.62 18.65 3.05
C GLU A 209 -5.14 18.36 3.27
N THR A 210 -4.66 18.56 4.50
CA THR A 210 -3.31 18.15 4.90
C THR A 210 -3.35 17.55 6.29
N TYR A 211 -2.80 16.34 6.41
CA TYR A 211 -2.82 15.57 7.64
C TYR A 211 -1.41 15.39 8.18
N ARG A 212 -1.23 15.64 9.48
CA ARG A 212 -0.09 15.09 10.21
C ARG A 212 -0.36 13.60 10.45
N VAL A 213 0.39 12.74 9.79
CA VAL A 213 0.24 11.28 9.85
C VAL A 213 1.24 10.65 10.80
N MET A 214 0.77 9.79 11.69
CA MET A 214 1.54 9.04 12.69
C MET A 214 1.50 7.54 12.40
N SER A 215 2.23 6.75 13.18
CA SER A 215 2.15 5.28 13.07
C SER A 215 0.72 4.80 13.28
N ASN A 216 0.27 3.91 12.40
CA ASN A 216 -1.10 3.37 12.31
C ASN A 216 -2.13 4.29 11.65
N ASP A 217 -1.74 5.44 11.14
CA ASP A 217 -2.65 6.24 10.32
C ASP A 217 -2.72 5.69 8.89
N ALA A 218 -3.90 5.80 8.30
CA ALA A 218 -4.14 5.61 6.88
C ALA A 218 -4.79 6.86 6.27
N VAL A 219 -4.49 7.15 5.01
CA VAL A 219 -5.10 8.25 4.26
C VAL A 219 -5.71 7.70 2.98
N GLU A 220 -7.01 7.94 2.81
CA GLU A 220 -7.75 7.62 1.60
C GLU A 220 -7.54 8.70 0.54
N VAL A 221 -7.18 8.30 -0.68
CA VAL A 221 -6.98 9.19 -1.82
C VAL A 221 -8.01 8.81 -2.89
N PRO A 222 -9.21 9.44 -2.88
CA PRO A 222 -10.23 9.17 -3.89
C PRO A 222 -9.89 9.79 -5.25
N ARG A 223 -9.15 10.89 -5.25
CA ARG A 223 -8.66 11.65 -6.42
C ARG A 223 -7.71 12.76 -5.98
N GLY A 224 -7.09 13.43 -6.95
CA GLY A 224 -6.21 14.57 -6.72
C GLY A 224 -4.76 14.19 -6.48
N TYR A 225 -3.93 15.22 -6.30
CA TYR A 225 -2.52 15.11 -6.00
C TYR A 225 -2.30 14.77 -4.52
N HIS A 226 -1.33 13.91 -4.24
CA HIS A 226 -1.17 13.33 -2.90
C HIS A 226 0.29 13.18 -2.41
N PRO A 227 1.07 14.27 -2.37
CA PRO A 227 2.46 14.21 -1.91
C PRO A 227 2.57 13.93 -0.40
N TYR A 228 3.65 13.29 0.00
CA TYR A 228 3.98 12.98 1.39
C TYR A 228 5.40 13.43 1.73
N VAL A 229 5.60 13.91 2.95
CA VAL A 229 6.94 14.19 3.52
C VAL A 229 7.09 13.53 4.88
N CYS A 230 8.21 12.84 5.07
CA CYS A 230 8.58 12.28 6.37
C CYS A 230 9.24 13.35 7.24
N ALA A 231 8.90 13.44 8.52
CA ALA A 231 9.53 14.43 9.38
C ALA A 231 11.04 14.16 9.56
N PRO A 232 11.86 15.21 9.73
CA PRO A 232 13.29 15.04 10.01
C PRO A 232 13.54 14.18 11.24
N GLY A 233 14.58 13.35 11.19
CA GLY A 233 14.98 12.42 12.25
C GLY A 233 14.24 11.07 12.29
N TYR A 234 13.16 10.89 11.52
CA TYR A 234 12.41 9.63 11.48
C TYR A 234 12.59 8.88 10.16
N TYR A 235 12.60 7.56 10.23
CA TYR A 235 12.54 6.69 9.05
C TYR A 235 11.09 6.24 8.87
N GLY A 236 10.49 6.67 7.77
CA GLY A 236 9.09 6.43 7.46
C GLY A 236 8.90 5.20 6.59
N TYR A 237 7.87 4.43 6.88
CA TYR A 237 7.35 3.37 6.04
C TYR A 237 5.95 3.74 5.58
N MET A 238 5.65 3.51 4.31
CA MET A 238 4.29 3.52 3.80
C MET A 238 3.99 2.19 3.10
N LEU A 239 2.84 1.59 3.41
CA LEU A 239 2.17 0.63 2.54
C LEU A 239 1.20 1.43 1.68
N TRP A 240 1.28 1.27 0.36
CA TRP A 240 0.30 1.83 -0.57
C TRP A 240 -0.37 0.70 -1.34
N LEU A 241 -1.67 0.86 -1.58
CA LEU A 241 -2.47 -0.04 -2.39
C LEU A 241 -3.36 0.80 -3.30
N MET A 242 -3.44 0.40 -4.56
CA MET A 242 -4.28 1.02 -5.56
C MET A 242 -5.19 -0.01 -6.22
N ALA A 243 -6.36 0.44 -6.66
CA ALA A 243 -7.23 -0.35 -7.51
C ALA A 243 -7.95 0.52 -8.55
N GLY A 244 -8.11 -0.05 -9.74
CA GLY A 244 -8.90 0.51 -10.82
C GLY A 244 -9.11 -0.52 -11.92
N GLU A 245 -10.02 -0.21 -12.86
CA GLU A 245 -10.38 -1.14 -13.94
C GLU A 245 -9.21 -1.48 -14.86
N LYS A 246 -8.26 -0.56 -15.01
CA LYS A 246 -7.03 -0.75 -15.79
C LYS A 246 -5.83 -0.60 -14.87
N ARG A 247 -5.26 -1.73 -14.45
CA ARG A 247 -4.03 -1.80 -13.66
C ARG A 247 -2.86 -1.15 -14.38
N GLY A 248 -2.03 -0.46 -13.61
CA GLY A 248 -0.77 0.13 -14.04
C GLY A 248 -0.46 1.41 -13.29
N PHE A 249 0.72 1.97 -13.55
CA PHE A 249 1.20 3.20 -12.92
C PHE A 249 0.98 4.41 -13.84
N TYR A 250 -0.28 4.66 -14.20
CA TYR A 250 -0.67 5.76 -15.09
C TYR A 250 -1.00 7.02 -14.28
N ARG A 251 -0.01 7.90 -14.13
CA ARG A 251 -0.11 9.08 -13.27
C ARG A 251 0.32 10.34 -14.02
N ARG A 252 -0.37 11.44 -13.73
CA ARG A 252 -0.07 12.77 -14.26
C ARG A 252 0.53 13.65 -13.16
N THR A 253 1.74 14.14 -13.38
CA THR A 253 2.37 15.16 -12.52
C THR A 253 1.58 16.47 -12.58
N ALA A 254 1.47 17.16 -11.45
CA ALA A 254 0.92 18.51 -11.36
C ALA A 254 1.67 19.45 -12.34
N PRO A 255 0.97 20.14 -13.27
CA PRO A 255 1.63 20.92 -14.32
C PRO A 255 2.65 21.94 -13.82
N GLU A 256 2.36 22.61 -12.70
CA GLU A 256 3.24 23.59 -12.05
C GLU A 256 4.51 22.98 -11.44
N HIS A 257 4.55 21.66 -11.29
CA HIS A 257 5.67 20.90 -10.73
C HIS A 257 6.35 19.99 -11.75
N ALA A 258 5.88 19.94 -13.00
CA ALA A 258 6.42 19.08 -14.05
C ALA A 258 7.90 19.35 -14.39
N TRP A 259 8.43 20.53 -14.05
CA TRP A 259 9.85 20.85 -14.20
C TRP A 259 10.76 19.96 -13.34
N ILE A 260 10.24 19.37 -12.25
CA ILE A 260 10.98 18.45 -11.38
C ILE A 260 11.27 17.12 -12.10
N ASP A 261 10.38 16.65 -12.98
CA ASP A 261 10.62 15.46 -13.78
C ASP A 261 11.84 15.66 -14.70
N ALA A 262 11.99 16.85 -15.28
CA ALA A 262 13.17 17.20 -16.07
C ALA A 262 14.44 17.31 -15.20
N LEU A 263 14.33 17.89 -14.00
CA LEU A 263 15.44 17.95 -13.04
C LEU A 263 15.93 16.54 -12.66
N GLU A 264 15.03 15.61 -12.38
CA GLU A 264 15.38 14.24 -12.02
C GLU A 264 16.20 13.54 -13.12
N VAL A 265 15.87 13.76 -14.39
CA VAL A 265 16.65 13.25 -15.53
C VAL A 265 18.07 13.83 -15.56
N VAL A 266 18.22 15.10 -15.22
CA VAL A 266 19.53 15.78 -15.16
C VAL A 266 20.37 15.24 -14.01
N GLU A 267 19.80 15.18 -12.81
CA GLU A 267 20.47 14.70 -11.58
C GLU A 267 20.97 13.25 -11.74
N LYS A 268 20.14 12.36 -12.29
CA LYS A 268 20.53 10.96 -12.55
C LYS A 268 21.70 10.83 -13.53
N LYS A 269 21.84 11.78 -14.47
CA LYS A 269 22.98 11.78 -15.41
C LYS A 269 24.25 12.35 -14.77
N ALA A 270 24.11 13.32 -13.88
CA ALA A 270 25.23 13.91 -13.15
C ALA A 270 25.82 12.96 -12.09
N HIS A 271 24.98 12.08 -11.52
CA HIS A 271 25.32 11.16 -10.45
C HIS A 271 24.84 9.73 -10.74
N PRO A 272 25.53 9.00 -11.65
CA PRO A 272 25.14 7.65 -12.09
C PRO A 272 25.34 6.56 -11.02
#